data_AF-A0A7X7I2A0-F1
#
_entry.id   AF-A0A7X7I2A0-F1
#
_cell.length_a   1.000
_cell.length_b   1.000
_cell.length_c   1.000
_cell.angle_alpha   90.00
_cell.angle_beta   90.00
_cell.angle_gamma   90.00
#
_symmetry.space_group_name_H-M   'P 1'
#
loop_
_entity.id
_entity.type
_entity.pdbx_description
1 polymer ?
#
loop_
_entity_poly.entity_id
_entity_poly.type
_entity_poly.pdbx_seq_one_letter_code
_entity_poly.pdbx_strand_id
1 'polypeptide(L)'
;MPISDAKKFLCEIIENDSLRGYLNRAESRVEIKAILKEVSYEFTYAELDEAYRNILVNCQTESQAELVKEVKKWWDLLMFVTPEHIHVHV
;
A
#
# COMPACT_ATOMS: atom_id res chain seq x y z
N MET A 1 -9.33 9.21 -9.96
CA MET A 1 -8.27 8.86 -10.95
C MET A 1 -7.28 8.03 -10.16
N PRO A 2 -6.99 6.78 -10.54
CA PRO A 2 -6.40 5.77 -9.64
C PRO A 2 -5.06 6.17 -8.98
N ILE A 3 -4.21 6.90 -9.71
CA ILE A 3 -2.93 7.43 -9.18
C ILE A 3 -3.16 8.42 -8.02
N SER A 4 -4.26 9.17 -8.04
CA SER A 4 -4.62 10.08 -6.94
C SER A 4 -4.96 9.32 -5.67
N ASP A 5 -5.57 8.14 -5.78
CA ASP A 5 -5.98 7.34 -4.63
C ASP A 5 -4.79 6.57 -4.04
N ALA A 6 -3.85 6.13 -4.89
CA ALA A 6 -2.55 5.61 -4.46
C ALA A 6 -1.72 6.66 -3.69
N LYS A 7 -1.71 7.92 -4.16
CA LYS A 7 -1.01 9.02 -3.47
C LYS A 7 -1.62 9.30 -2.09
N LYS A 8 -2.95 9.39 -2.00
CA LYS A 8 -3.66 9.57 -0.73
C LYS A 8 -3.34 8.43 0.24
N PHE A 9 -3.43 7.19 -0.24
CA PHE A 9 -3.10 6.01 0.56
C PHE A 9 -1.69 6.09 1.16
N LEU A 10 -0.67 6.39 0.35
CA LEU A 10 0.72 6.48 0.82
C LEU A 10 0.93 7.58 1.87
N CYS A 11 0.20 8.69 1.77
CA CYS A 11 0.26 9.76 2.77
C CYS A 11 -0.49 9.39 4.06
N GLU A 12 -1.69 8.83 3.95
CA GLU A 12 -2.54 8.55 5.10
C GLU A 12 -2.08 7.31 5.88
N ILE A 13 -1.51 6.31 5.22
CA ILE A 13 -1.07 5.06 5.88
C ILE A 13 0.12 5.25 6.81
N ILE A 14 0.82 6.38 6.72
CA ILE A 14 1.90 6.77 7.66
C ILE A 14 1.33 6.95 9.06
N GLU A 15 0.15 7.57 9.17
CA GLU A 15 -0.49 7.93 10.45
C GLU A 15 -1.66 6.99 10.80
N ASN A 16 -2.15 6.20 9.83
CA ASN A 16 -3.29 5.32 10.01
C ASN A 16 -2.91 3.91 10.46
N ASP A 17 -2.50 3.79 11.73
CA ASP A 17 -2.14 2.50 12.36
C ASP A 17 -3.29 1.48 12.34
N SER A 18 -4.55 1.95 12.37
CA SER A 18 -5.72 1.07 12.33
C SER A 18 -5.85 0.36 10.99
N LEU A 19 -5.76 1.11 9.88
CA LEU A 19 -5.78 0.54 8.54
C LEU A 19 -4.56 -0.34 8.30
N ARG A 20 -3.38 0.10 8.74
CA ARG A 20 -2.14 -0.69 8.63
C ARG A 20 -2.25 -2.02 9.37
N GLY A 21 -2.78 -2.01 10.58
CA GLY A 21 -3.06 -3.21 11.37
C GLY A 21 -4.10 -4.11 10.73
N TYR A 22 -5.10 -3.54 10.06
CA TYR A 22 -6.10 -4.34 9.35
C TYR A 22 -5.52 -5.04 8.13
N LEU A 23 -4.74 -4.32 7.32
CA LEU A 23 -4.03 -4.88 6.16
C LEU A 23 -3.01 -5.96 6.57
N ASN A 24 -2.31 -5.78 7.68
CA ASN A 24 -1.36 -6.79 8.18
C ASN A 24 -2.01 -8.10 8.64
N ARG A 25 -3.32 -8.10 8.92
CA ARG A 25 -4.08 -9.31 9.28
C ARG A 25 -4.68 -10.01 8.07
N ALA A 26 -4.64 -9.39 6.90
CA ALA A 26 -5.19 -9.98 5.70
C ALA A 26 -4.41 -11.25 5.33
N GLU A 27 -5.13 -12.33 5.02
CA GLU A 27 -4.56 -13.64 4.71
C GLU A 27 -4.28 -13.81 3.22
N SER A 28 -4.80 -12.91 2.37
CA SER A 28 -4.63 -12.97 0.93
C SER A 28 -4.62 -11.62 0.23
N ARG A 29 -4.03 -11.58 -0.98
CA ARG A 29 -4.06 -10.37 -1.81
C ARG A 29 -5.47 -9.99 -2.26
N VAL A 30 -6.40 -10.94 -2.26
CA VAL A 30 -7.82 -10.66 -2.55
C VAL A 30 -8.46 -9.93 -1.38
N GLU A 31 -8.16 -10.35 -0.15
CA GLU A 31 -8.63 -9.68 1.06
C GLU A 31 -8.03 -8.27 1.17
N ILE A 32 -6.73 -8.09 0.89
CA ILE A 32 -6.11 -6.76 0.82
C ILE A 32 -6.87 -5.84 -0.15
N LYS A 33 -7.19 -6.34 -1.35
CA LYS A 33 -7.96 -5.56 -2.34
C LYS A 33 -9.38 -5.24 -1.87
N ALA A 34 -10.03 -6.18 -1.16
CA ALA A 34 -11.35 -5.96 -0.59
C ALA A 34 -11.31 -4.86 0.49
N ILE A 35 -10.35 -4.94 1.42
CA ILE A 35 -10.14 -3.92 2.47
C ILE A 35 -9.91 -2.55 1.85
N LEU A 36 -9.02 -2.44 0.88
CA LEU A 36 -8.75 -1.17 0.19
C LEU A 36 -10.02 -0.59 -0.45
N LYS A 37 -10.81 -1.43 -1.11
CA LYS A 37 -12.06 -1.00 -1.74
C LYS A 37 -13.10 -0.52 -0.71
N GLU A 38 -13.20 -1.19 0.44
CA GLU A 38 -14.10 -0.78 1.53
C GLU A 38 -13.73 0.61 2.07
N VAL A 39 -12.44 0.93 2.15
CA VAL A 39 -11.95 2.26 2.55
C VAL A 39 -11.80 3.24 1.38
N SER A 40 -12.43 2.95 0.24
CA SER A 40 -12.47 3.82 -0.95
C SER A 40 -11.10 4.08 -1.62
N TYR A 41 -10.16 3.14 -1.49
CA TYR A 41 -8.93 3.14 -2.28
C TYR A 41 -8.99 2.11 -3.40
N GLU A 42 -8.71 2.56 -4.61
CA GLU A 42 -8.61 1.70 -5.79
C GLU A 42 -7.35 2.07 -6.58
N PHE A 43 -6.37 1.17 -6.55
CA PHE A 43 -5.13 1.28 -7.31
C PHE A 43 -4.49 -0.09 -7.52
N THR A 44 -3.69 -0.19 -8.56
CA THR A 44 -2.80 -1.30 -8.85
C THR A 44 -1.44 -1.13 -8.18
N TYR A 45 -0.67 -2.21 -8.10
CA TYR A 45 0.70 -2.14 -7.60
C TYR A 45 1.57 -1.16 -8.42
N ALA A 46 1.38 -1.11 -9.75
CA ALA A 46 2.12 -0.19 -10.61
C ALA A 46 1.76 1.28 -10.35
N GLU A 47 0.49 1.58 -10.10
CA GLU A 47 0.03 2.93 -9.76
C GLU A 47 0.54 3.38 -8.39
N LEU A 48 0.64 2.46 -7.41
CA LEU A 48 1.28 2.74 -6.13
C LEU A 48 2.78 3.00 -6.28
N ASP A 49 3.48 2.22 -7.11
CA ASP A 49 4.90 2.43 -7.39
C ASP A 49 5.16 3.78 -8.09
N GLU A 50 4.29 4.17 -9.03
CA GLU A 50 4.32 5.49 -9.64
C GLU A 50 4.03 6.61 -8.63
N ALA A 51 3.00 6.45 -7.79
CA ALA A 51 2.68 7.40 -6.74
C ALA A 51 3.83 7.58 -5.75
N TYR A 52 4.48 6.48 -5.35
CA TYR A 52 5.67 6.48 -4.51
C TYR A 52 6.81 7.29 -5.14
N ARG A 53 7.16 7.01 -6.41
CA ARG A 53 8.19 7.79 -7.12
C ARG A 53 7.85 9.28 -7.19
N ASN A 54 6.59 9.59 -7.47
CA ASN A 54 6.10 10.97 -7.50
C ASN A 54 6.28 11.66 -6.14
N ILE A 55 5.87 11.02 -5.04
CA ILE A 55 5.99 11.61 -3.70
C ILE A 55 7.46 11.78 -3.32
N LEU A 56 8.29 10.76 -3.58
CA LEU A 56 9.71 10.77 -3.24
C LEU A 56 10.46 11.93 -3.92
N VAL A 57 10.20 12.19 -5.20
CA VAL A 57 10.80 13.31 -5.94
C VAL A 57 10.39 14.68 -5.37
N ASN A 58 9.21 14.77 -4.74
CA ASN A 58 8.69 16.01 -4.16
C ASN A 58 9.05 16.17 -2.67
N CYS A 59 9.72 15.22 -2.04
CA CYS A 59 10.16 15.33 -0.65
C CYS A 59 11.22 16.44 -0.53
N GLN A 60 11.03 17.35 0.44
CA GLN A 60 11.92 18.48 0.65
C GLN A 60 13.02 18.18 1.69
N THR A 61 12.81 17.15 2.51
CA THR A 61 13.75 16.75 3.56
C THR A 61 14.05 15.25 3.49
N GLU A 62 15.22 14.87 3.99
CA GLU A 62 15.61 13.47 4.13
C GLU A 62 14.64 12.70 5.02
N SER A 63 14.19 13.29 6.13
CA SER A 63 13.22 12.65 7.03
C SER A 63 11.89 12.34 6.34
N GLN A 64 11.39 13.22 5.46
CA GLN A 64 10.19 12.93 4.66
C GLN A 64 10.44 11.77 3.69
N ALA A 65 11.59 11.77 3.02
CA ALA A 65 11.95 10.70 2.09
C ALA A 65 12.06 9.35 2.80
N GLU A 66 12.63 9.30 4.01
CA GLU A 66 12.74 8.07 4.80
C GLU A 66 11.37 7.52 5.19
N LEU A 67 10.44 8.35 5.67
CA LEU A 67 9.08 7.91 6.01
C LEU A 67 8.38 7.25 4.80
N VAL A 68 8.47 7.87 3.63
CA VAL A 68 7.84 7.36 2.40
C VAL A 68 8.52 6.05 1.95
N LYS A 69 9.85 5.93 2.09
CA LYS A 69 10.59 4.69 1.84
C LYS A 69 10.18 3.57 2.79
N GLU A 70 9.97 3.86 4.07
CA GLU A 70 9.52 2.89 5.06
C GLU A 70 8.13 2.34 4.73
N VAL A 71 7.20 3.19 4.32
CA VAL A 71 5.87 2.76 3.85
C VAL A 71 6.00 1.87 2.63
N LYS A 72 6.82 2.23 1.64
CA LYS A 72 7.01 1.40 0.44
C LYS A 72 7.59 0.03 0.79
N LYS A 73 8.62 -0.03 1.65
CA LYS A 73 9.21 -1.29 2.12
C LYS A 73 8.18 -2.16 2.83
N TRP A 74 7.36 -1.57 3.70
CA TRP A 74 6.29 -2.28 4.37
C TRP A 74 5.25 -2.83 3.39
N TRP A 75 4.80 -2.01 2.44
CA TRP A 75 3.85 -2.43 1.42
C TRP A 75 4.38 -3.59 0.57
N ASP A 76 5.64 -3.51 0.14
CA ASP A 76 6.28 -4.56 -0.66
C ASP A 76 6.40 -5.87 0.12
N LEU A 77 6.77 -5.78 1.40
CA LEU A 77 6.81 -6.94 2.28
C LEU A 77 5.41 -7.56 2.44
N LEU A 78 4.39 -6.74 2.71
CA LEU A 78 3.00 -7.20 2.84
C LEU A 78 2.57 -7.95 1.57
N MET A 79 2.79 -7.39 0.40
CA MET A 79 2.42 -8.01 -0.87
C MET A 79 3.25 -9.26 -1.19
N PHE A 80 4.50 -9.32 -0.73
CA PHE A 80 5.38 -10.48 -0.91
C PHE A 80 4.95 -11.67 -0.04
N VAL A 81 4.67 -11.43 1.25
CA VAL A 81 4.30 -12.50 2.19
C VAL A 81 2.85 -12.94 2.06
N THR A 82 2.00 -12.07 1.52
CA THR A 82 0.58 -12.37 1.33
C THR A 82 0.37 -13.11 0.02
N PRO A 83 -0.13 -14.35 0.04
CA PRO A 83 -0.32 -15.14 -1.18
C PRO A 83 -1.40 -14.53 -2.08
N GLU A 84 -1.17 -14.57 -3.39
CA GLU A 84 -2.27 -14.62 -4.36
C GLU A 84 -2.88 -16.00 -4.18
N HIS A 85 -4.12 -16.11 -3.69
CA HIS A 85 -4.79 -17.39 -3.44
C HIS A 85 -4.41 -18.44 -4.51
N ILE A 86 -3.52 -19.36 -4.15
CA ILE A 86 -3.34 -20.58 -4.91
C ILE A 86 -4.45 -21.47 -4.38
N HIS A 87 -5.51 -21.65 -5.18
CA HIS A 87 -6.41 -22.78 -4.98
C HIS A 87 -5.55 -24.04 -5.09
N VAL A 88 -5.07 -24.54 -3.95
CA VAL A 88 -4.58 -25.91 -3.87
C VAL A 88 -5.85 -26.77 -3.90
N HIS A 89 -6.25 -27.13 -5.11
CA HIS A 89 -7.23 -28.19 -5.32
C HIS A 89 -6.63 -29.47 -4.72
N VAL A 90 -7.21 -29.92 -3.61
CA VAL A 90 -7.07 -31.29 -3.09
C VAL A 90 -7.91 -32.22 -3.95
#